data_AF-A0A3A8W903-F1
#
_entry.id   AF-A0A3A8W903-F1
#
_cell.length_a   1.000
_cell.length_b   1.000
_cell.length_c   1.000
_cell.angle_alpha   90.00
_cell.angle_beta   90.00
_cell.angle_gamma   90.00
#
_symmetry.space_group_name_H-M   'P 1'
#
loop_
_entity.id
_entity.type
_entity.pdbx_description
1 polymer ?
#
loop_
_entity_poly.entity_id
_entity_poly.type
_entity_poly.pdbx_seq_one_letter_code
_entity_poly.pdbx_strand_id
1 'polypeptide(L)'
;MDRDQFKLIHSELIQQVQCVENNLKIIYAAMCKGNFNNNLKSVERMNLGKITRELEELDNSDDMPEFSEEEYNTMDEIREIRNYWCHQCYLDYIYILKMIMSERKHFKKLLKNCIMTNIGHMTYLEKRKKCV
;
A
#
# COMPACT_ATOMS: atom_id res chain seq x y z
N MET A 1 8.30 -2.57 -10.52
CA MET A 1 7.13 -1.70 -10.64
C MET A 1 7.58 -0.36 -11.17
N ASP A 2 7.12 0.02 -12.35
CA ASP A 2 7.30 1.38 -12.87
C ASP A 2 6.26 2.33 -12.26
N ARG A 3 6.31 3.62 -12.65
CA ARG A 3 5.43 4.66 -12.11
C ARG A 3 3.97 4.48 -12.48
N ASP A 4 3.71 3.98 -13.69
CA ASP A 4 2.34 3.88 -14.18
C ASP A 4 1.65 2.66 -13.57
N GLN A 5 2.37 1.55 -13.42
CA GLN A 5 1.92 0.40 -12.64
C GLN A 5 1.62 0.77 -11.17
N PHE A 6 2.51 1.53 -10.53
CA PHE A 6 2.29 1.96 -9.14
C PHE A 6 1.02 2.80 -9.00
N LYS A 7 0.81 3.75 -9.90
CA LYS A 7 -0.39 4.60 -9.89
C LYS A 7 -1.66 3.81 -10.14
N LEU A 8 -1.63 2.84 -11.07
CA LEU A 8 -2.76 1.98 -11.35
C LEU A 8 -3.19 1.21 -10.09
N ILE A 9 -2.23 0.51 -9.45
CA ILE A 9 -2.48 -0.25 -8.22
C ILE A 9 -2.99 0.65 -7.10
N HIS A 10 -2.37 1.82 -6.91
CA HIS A 10 -2.82 2.80 -5.93
C HIS A 10 -4.29 3.19 -6.19
N SER A 11 -4.62 3.58 -7.43
CA SER A 11 -5.98 4.03 -7.78
C SER A 11 -7.02 2.93 -7.61
N GLU A 12 -6.72 1.70 -8.05
CA GLU A 12 -7.63 0.54 -7.91
C GLU A 12 -7.88 0.21 -6.43
N LEU A 13 -6.82 0.23 -5.60
CA LEU A 13 -6.95 -0.05 -4.18
C LEU A 13 -7.78 1.03 -3.46
N ILE A 14 -7.51 2.31 -3.72
CA ILE A 14 -8.30 3.39 -3.12
C ILE A 14 -9.77 3.28 -3.53
N GLN A 15 -10.06 2.95 -4.79
CA GLN A 15 -11.42 2.72 -5.27
C GLN A 15 -12.11 1.57 -4.51
N GLN A 16 -11.43 0.42 -4.39
CA GLN A 16 -11.99 -0.74 -3.69
C GLN A 16 -12.30 -0.41 -2.23
N VAL A 17 -11.40 0.29 -1.53
CA VAL A 17 -11.66 0.69 -0.14
C VAL A 17 -12.81 1.68 -0.03
N GLN A 18 -12.96 2.62 -0.96
CA GLN A 18 -14.11 3.53 -0.98
C GLN A 18 -15.44 2.78 -1.17
N CYS A 19 -15.45 1.74 -2.01
CA CYS A 19 -16.62 0.87 -2.17
C CYS A 19 -16.95 0.13 -0.86
N VAL A 20 -15.94 -0.43 -0.18
CA VAL A 20 -16.13 -1.09 1.13
C VAL A 20 -16.70 -0.10 2.15
N GLU A 21 -16.10 1.09 2.29
CA GLU A 21 -16.57 2.13 3.21
C GLU A 21 -18.05 2.50 2.94
N ASN A 22 -18.42 2.67 1.68
CA ASN A 22 -19.81 2.97 1.31
C ASN A 22 -20.76 1.82 1.61
N ASN A 23 -20.35 0.58 1.38
CA ASN A 23 -21.17 -0.59 1.68
C ASN A 23 -21.43 -0.71 3.19
N LEU A 24 -20.41 -0.47 4.03
CA LEU A 24 -20.59 -0.47 5.49
C LEU A 24 -21.57 0.62 5.94
N LYS A 25 -21.53 1.82 5.32
CA LYS A 25 -22.52 2.89 5.59
C LYS A 25 -23.95 2.46 5.27
N ILE A 26 -24.13 1.74 4.16
CA ILE A 26 -25.44 1.21 3.75
C ILE A 26 -25.93 0.15 4.74
N ILE A 27 -25.05 -0.79 5.12
CA ILE A 27 -25.36 -1.85 6.10
C ILE A 27 -25.79 -1.22 7.43
N TYR A 28 -24.97 -0.33 7.98
CA TYR A 28 -25.30 0.39 9.23
C TYR A 28 -26.64 1.10 9.16
N ALA A 29 -26.90 1.84 8.07
CA ALA A 29 -28.13 2.58 7.89
C ALA A 29 -29.38 1.68 7.81
N ALA A 30 -29.22 0.47 7.25
CA ALA A 30 -30.26 -0.55 7.17
C ALA A 30 -30.52 -1.25 8.51
N MET A 31 -29.50 -1.44 9.34
CA MET A 31 -29.63 -2.00 10.69
C MET A 31 -30.29 -1.04 11.67
N CYS A 32 -30.05 0.27 11.50
CA CYS A 32 -30.66 1.28 12.35
C CYS A 32 -32.20 1.32 12.18
N LYS A 33 -32.91 1.38 13.30
CA LYS A 33 -34.37 1.60 13.32
C LYS A 33 -34.72 2.96 12.71
N GLY A 34 -35.93 3.08 12.15
CA GLY A 34 -36.44 4.34 11.62
C GLY A 34 -36.22 4.52 10.11
N ASN A 35 -35.98 5.75 9.68
CA ASN A 35 -35.89 6.08 8.26
C ASN A 35 -34.48 5.86 7.70
N PHE A 36 -34.36 4.93 6.74
CA PHE A 36 -33.10 4.59 6.09
C PHE A 36 -32.32 5.80 5.54
N ASN A 37 -32.99 6.73 4.84
CA ASN A 37 -32.31 7.89 4.24
C ASN A 37 -31.73 8.83 5.30
N ASN A 38 -32.43 9.00 6.43
CA ASN A 38 -31.92 9.77 7.56
C ASN A 38 -30.70 9.08 8.20
N ASN A 39 -30.76 7.75 8.36
CA ASN A 39 -29.66 6.97 8.90
C ASN A 39 -28.44 7.00 7.97
N LEU A 40 -28.63 6.86 6.66
CA LEU A 40 -27.54 6.95 5.69
C LEU A 40 -26.89 8.34 5.71
N LYS A 41 -27.71 9.40 5.83
CA LYS A 41 -27.23 10.77 5.94
C LYS A 41 -26.43 11.02 7.22
N SER A 42 -26.74 10.34 8.33
CA SER A 42 -26.00 10.51 9.59
C SER A 42 -24.57 9.96 9.51
N VAL A 43 -24.35 8.94 8.68
CA VAL A 43 -23.03 8.29 8.49
C VAL A 43 -22.28 8.71 7.24
N GLU A 44 -22.87 9.55 6.38
CA GLU A 44 -22.32 9.97 5.08
C GLU A 44 -20.84 10.41 5.16
N ARG A 45 -20.51 11.19 6.19
CA ARG A 45 -19.17 11.76 6.41
C ARG A 45 -18.22 10.90 7.24
N MET A 46 -18.66 9.73 7.69
CA MET A 46 -17.78 8.82 8.42
C MET A 46 -16.74 8.22 7.48
N ASN A 47 -15.50 8.07 7.96
CA ASN A 47 -14.48 7.31 7.24
C ASN A 47 -14.58 5.83 7.63
N LEU A 48 -13.86 4.96 6.91
CA LEU A 48 -13.82 3.51 7.13
C LEU A 48 -13.64 3.14 8.62
N GLY A 49 -12.63 3.71 9.30
CA GLY A 49 -12.38 3.38 10.70
C GLY A 49 -13.53 3.78 11.63
N LYS A 50 -14.20 4.90 11.36
CA LYS A 50 -15.36 5.32 12.15
C LYS A 50 -16.59 4.45 11.86
N ILE A 51 -16.90 4.16 10.60
CA ILE A 51 -18.09 3.36 10.27
C ILE A 51 -17.95 1.92 10.71
N THR A 52 -16.77 1.31 10.64
CA THR A 52 -16.52 -0.05 11.15
C THR A 52 -16.83 -0.13 12.64
N ARG A 53 -16.33 0.82 13.43
CA ARG A 53 -16.59 0.86 14.88
C ARG A 53 -18.05 1.07 15.22
N GLU A 54 -18.72 2.02 14.55
CA GLU A 54 -20.14 2.30 14.81
C GLU A 54 -21.01 1.09 14.40
N LEU A 55 -20.64 0.38 13.34
CA LEU A 55 -21.30 -0.86 12.93
C LEU A 55 -21.09 -1.97 13.96
N GLU A 56 -19.87 -2.17 14.44
CA GLU A 56 -19.55 -3.15 15.49
C GLU A 56 -20.34 -2.88 16.79
N GLU A 57 -20.38 -1.62 17.23
CA GLU A 57 -21.15 -1.21 18.41
C GLU A 57 -22.67 -1.43 18.22
N LEU A 58 -23.19 -1.22 17.01
CA LEU A 58 -24.61 -1.45 16.69
C LEU A 58 -24.95 -2.94 16.61
N ASP A 59 -24.11 -3.73 15.94
CA ASP A 59 -24.29 -5.16 15.71
C ASP A 59 -24.23 -5.97 17.01
N ASN A 60 -23.39 -5.56 17.95
CA ASN A 60 -23.30 -6.20 19.26
C ASN A 60 -24.33 -5.68 20.28
N SER A 61 -25.23 -4.76 19.90
CA SER A 61 -26.10 -4.05 20.85
C SER A 61 -27.24 -4.90 21.45
N ASP A 62 -27.56 -6.04 20.84
CA ASP A 62 -28.61 -6.97 21.28
C ASP A 62 -28.09 -8.38 21.61
N ASP A 63 -26.77 -8.53 21.78
CA ASP A 63 -26.07 -9.80 22.02
C ASP A 63 -26.28 -10.86 20.91
N MET A 64 -26.76 -10.47 19.72
CA MET A 64 -27.02 -11.34 18.57
C MET A 64 -26.35 -10.81 17.29
N PRO A 65 -25.02 -10.71 17.26
CA PRO A 65 -24.30 -10.08 16.14
C PRO A 65 -24.45 -10.88 14.84
N GLU A 66 -24.60 -10.16 13.73
CA GLU A 66 -24.60 -10.73 12.37
C GLU A 66 -23.17 -11.01 11.91
N PHE A 67 -22.19 -10.21 12.34
CA PHE A 67 -20.79 -10.36 11.97
C PHE A 67 -19.95 -10.96 13.10
N SER A 68 -19.00 -11.79 12.72
CA SER A 68 -18.01 -12.37 13.63
C SER A 68 -16.87 -11.41 13.96
N GLU A 69 -16.16 -11.68 15.05
CA GLU A 69 -14.93 -10.94 15.41
C GLU A 69 -13.87 -11.00 14.29
N GLU A 70 -13.76 -12.12 13.58
CA GLU A 70 -12.82 -12.28 12.46
C GLU A 70 -13.16 -11.38 11.26
N GLU A 71 -14.45 -11.15 11.01
CA GLU A 71 -14.90 -10.20 9.98
C GLU A 71 -14.57 -8.76 10.37
N TYR A 72 -14.75 -8.37 11.64
CA TYR A 72 -14.32 -7.05 12.11
C TYR A 72 -12.80 -6.88 12.07
N ASN A 73 -12.03 -7.91 12.42
CA ASN A 73 -10.58 -7.92 12.25
C ASN A 73 -10.19 -7.71 10.78
N THR A 74 -10.88 -8.36 9.84
CA THR A 74 -10.68 -8.16 8.40
C THR A 74 -10.96 -6.72 7.98
N MET A 75 -12.01 -6.08 8.52
CA MET A 75 -12.30 -4.67 8.25
C MET A 75 -11.21 -3.74 8.80
N ASP A 76 -10.64 -4.05 9.97
CA ASP A 76 -9.53 -3.30 10.55
C ASP A 76 -8.26 -3.43 9.71
N GLU A 77 -7.95 -4.62 9.19
CA GLU A 77 -6.85 -4.83 8.26
C GLU A 77 -7.01 -3.99 6.99
N ILE A 78 -8.22 -3.92 6.42
CA ILE A 78 -8.52 -3.05 5.27
C ILE A 78 -8.28 -1.58 5.62
N ARG A 79 -8.66 -1.15 6.83
CA ARG A 79 -8.39 0.21 7.33
C ARG A 79 -6.89 0.49 7.37
N GLU A 80 -6.09 -0.42 7.90
CA GLU A 80 -4.63 -0.27 7.97
C GLU A 80 -3.98 -0.21 6.59
N ILE A 81 -4.41 -1.08 5.68
CA ILE A 81 -3.98 -1.05 4.27
C ILE A 81 -4.30 0.33 3.68
N ARG A 82 -5.54 0.81 3.83
CA ARG A 82 -5.93 2.14 3.34
C ARG A 82 -5.06 3.24 3.94
N ASN A 83 -4.82 3.21 5.25
CA ASN A 83 -4.02 4.22 5.93
C ASN A 83 -2.61 4.28 5.33
N TYR A 84 -1.98 3.13 5.10
CA TYR A 84 -0.69 3.07 4.40
C TYR A 84 -0.76 3.68 2.99
N TRP A 85 -1.75 3.29 2.18
CA TRP A 85 -1.90 3.78 0.80
C TRP A 85 -2.29 5.26 0.71
N CYS A 86 -2.95 5.83 1.71
CA CYS A 86 -3.28 7.25 1.74
C CYS A 86 -2.14 8.13 2.30
N HIS A 87 -1.34 7.62 3.22
CA HIS A 87 -0.43 8.45 4.01
C HIS A 87 1.06 8.17 3.77
N GLN A 88 1.43 6.92 3.42
CA GLN A 88 2.83 6.50 3.40
C GLN A 88 3.31 6.01 2.03
N CYS A 89 2.45 5.41 1.20
CA CYS A 89 2.91 4.68 0.00
C CYS A 89 3.73 5.51 -0.99
N TYR A 90 3.43 6.80 -1.16
CA TYR A 90 4.19 7.67 -2.07
C TYR A 90 5.57 8.03 -1.52
N LEU A 91 5.69 8.19 -0.20
CA LEU A 91 6.99 8.43 0.44
C LEU A 91 7.88 7.22 0.23
N ASP A 92 7.34 6.03 0.47
CA ASP A 92 8.07 4.78 0.28
C ASP A 92 8.43 4.57 -1.19
N TYR A 93 7.47 4.76 -2.10
CA TYR A 93 7.71 4.68 -3.53
C TYR A 93 8.80 5.66 -3.99
N ILE A 94 8.76 6.91 -3.57
CA ILE A 94 9.73 7.92 -4.03
C ILE A 94 11.10 7.69 -3.39
N TYR A 95 11.16 7.52 -2.07
CA TYR A 95 12.42 7.58 -1.34
C TYR A 95 13.10 6.22 -1.22
N ILE A 96 12.36 5.13 -1.00
CA ILE A 96 12.96 3.78 -0.95
C ILE A 96 13.40 3.34 -2.35
N LEU A 97 12.60 3.59 -3.39
CA LEU A 97 13.05 3.29 -4.76
C LEU A 97 14.23 4.16 -5.17
N LYS A 98 14.27 5.46 -4.81
CA LYS A 98 15.44 6.30 -5.08
C LYS A 98 16.69 5.76 -4.39
N MET A 99 16.58 5.34 -3.13
CA MET A 99 17.68 4.74 -2.38
C MET A 99 18.21 3.49 -3.09
N ILE A 100 17.33 2.51 -3.38
CA ILE A 100 17.67 1.27 -4.08
C ILE A 100 18.26 1.55 -5.47
N MET A 101 17.72 2.52 -6.20
CA MET A 101 18.22 2.91 -7.52
C MET A 101 19.61 3.56 -7.43
N SER A 102 19.85 4.39 -6.41
CA SER A 102 21.14 5.04 -6.18
C SER A 102 22.24 4.03 -5.82
N GLU A 103 21.93 3.06 -4.96
CA GLU A 103 22.82 1.95 -4.60
C GLU A 103 23.12 1.07 -5.81
N ARG A 104 22.10 0.71 -6.61
CA ARG A 104 22.30 -0.05 -7.85
C ARG A 104 23.17 0.71 -8.84
N LYS A 105 23.02 2.03 -8.96
CA LYS A 105 23.86 2.87 -9.84
C LYS A 105 25.31 2.89 -9.34
N HIS A 106 25.50 3.01 -8.02
CA HIS A 106 26.82 2.96 -7.40
C HIS A 106 27.49 1.59 -7.62
N PHE A 107 26.78 0.50 -7.36
CA PHE A 107 27.27 -0.86 -7.58
C PHE A 107 27.64 -1.13 -9.04
N LYS A 108 26.79 -0.71 -10.00
CA LYS A 108 27.14 -0.79 -11.44
C LYS A 108 28.39 0.01 -11.80
N LYS A 109 28.61 1.17 -11.18
CA LYS A 109 29.83 1.97 -11.37
C LYS A 109 31.06 1.24 -10.82
N LEU A 110 30.96 0.64 -9.63
CA LEU A 110 32.02 -0.17 -9.05
C LEU A 110 32.38 -1.37 -9.94
N LEU A 111 31.39 -2.12 -10.43
CA LEU A 111 31.62 -3.24 -11.35
C LEU A 111 32.34 -2.80 -12.64
N LYS A 112 31.89 -1.69 -13.26
CA LYS A 112 32.57 -1.13 -14.44
C LYS A 112 34.02 -0.78 -14.13
N ASN A 113 34.27 -0.13 -13.00
CA ASN A 113 35.62 0.23 -12.61
C ASN A 113 36.48 -1.02 -12.40
N CYS A 114 36.02 -2.02 -11.63
CA CYS A 114 36.76 -3.27 -11.41
C CYS A 114 37.06 -4.02 -12.72
N ILE A 115 36.10 -4.10 -13.63
CA ILE A 115 36.31 -4.72 -14.95
C ILE A 115 37.36 -3.94 -15.76
N MET A 116 37.28 -2.61 -15.79
CA MET A 116 38.26 -1.77 -16.49
C MET A 116 39.66 -1.91 -15.91
N THR A 117 39.80 -1.96 -14.58
CA THR A 117 41.10 -2.19 -13.92
C THR A 117 41.67 -3.57 -14.26
N ASN A 118 40.82 -4.61 -14.26
CA ASN A 118 41.23 -5.97 -14.59
C ASN A 118 41.62 -6.14 -16.07
N ILE A 119 40.89 -5.52 -17.01
CA ILE A 119 41.27 -5.49 -18.44
C ILE A 119 42.59 -4.73 -18.64
N GLY A 120 42.79 -3.61 -17.93
CA GLY A 120 44.04 -2.85 -17.94
C GLY A 120 45.25 -3.65 -17.43
N HIS A 121 45.06 -4.42 -16.34
CA HIS A 121 46.10 -5.31 -15.82
C HIS A 121 46.44 -6.45 -16.78
N MET A 122 45.43 -7.07 -17.41
CA MET A 122 45.64 -8.15 -18.39
C MET A 122 46.38 -7.64 -19.64
N THR A 123 45.99 -6.48 -20.18
CA THR A 123 46.68 -5.87 -21.33
C THR A 123 48.11 -5.42 -21.01
N TYR A 124 48.38 -4.97 -19.77
CA TYR A 124 49.74 -4.67 -19.31
C TYR A 124 50.62 -5.93 -19.25
N LEU A 125 50.10 -7.03 -18.70
CA LEU A 125 50.82 -8.31 -18.60
C LEU A 125 51.10 -8.94 -19.97
N GLU A 126 50.15 -8.84 -20.92
CA GLU A 126 50.33 -9.32 -22.29
C GLU A 126 51.41 -8.53 -23.06
N LYS A 127 51.47 -7.20 -22.88
CA LYS A 127 52.55 -6.38 -23.45
C LYS A 127 53.92 -6.75 -22.88
N ARG A 128 54.00 -7.05 -21.58
CA ARG A 128 55.26 -7.43 -20.92
C ARG A 128 55.79 -8.79 -21.41
N LYS A 129 54.91 -9.74 -21.75
CA LYS A 129 55.29 -11.05 -22.31
C LYS A 129 55.83 -10.98 -23.75
N LYS A 130 55.59 -9.89 -24.49
CA LYS A 130 56.12 -9.69 -25.86
C LYS A 130 57.44 -8.93 -25.90
N CYS A 131 57.93 -8.45 -24.76
CA CYS A 131 59.18 -7.68 -24.64
C CYS A 131 60.32 -8.48 -23.98
N VAL A 132 60.18 -9.80 -23.84
CA VAL A 132 61.22 -10.74 -23.39
C VAL A 132 61.53 -11.71 -24.51
#